data_AF-A0A7X7BN07-F1
#
_entry.id   AF-A0A7X7BN07-F1
#
_cell.length_a   1.000
_cell.length_b   1.000
_cell.length_c   1.000
_cell.angle_alpha   90.00
_cell.angle_beta   90.00
_cell.angle_gamma   90.00
#
_symmetry.space_group_name_H-M   'P 1'
#
loop_
_entity.id
_entity.type
_entity.pdbx_description
1 polymer ?
#
loop_
_entity_poly.entity_id
_entity_poly.type
_entity_poly.pdbx_seq_one_letter_code
_entity_poly.pdbx_strand_id
1 'polypeptide(L)'
;MLQQNNLDTEDLCECIPSPPEEIPNWALREGGEWQRLSEFEILARAEEITGLSLELMFESLPAGVWGIHIVRNKRGRIYINSNLPLIWRRFSVFHEVYHLLNHRKGHRFWTHTFESMESFENRADSFAWAALWPEWSEGDYLDWA
;
A
#
# COMPACT_ATOMS: atom_id res chain seq x y z
N MET A 1 17.48 -36.36 17.04
CA MET A 1 17.92 -35.23 16.20
C MET A 1 16.68 -34.69 15.51
N LEU A 2 16.23 -33.50 15.91
CA LEU A 2 15.09 -32.82 15.29
C LEU A 2 15.64 -32.00 14.13
N GLN A 3 15.27 -32.36 12.90
CA GLN A 3 15.46 -31.51 11.73
C GLN A 3 14.63 -30.25 11.91
N GLN A 4 15.29 -29.11 12.03
CA GLN A 4 14.66 -27.80 11.94
C GLN A 4 14.28 -27.56 10.48
N ASN A 5 12.98 -27.37 10.25
CA ASN A 5 12.43 -26.88 9.00
C ASN A 5 12.88 -25.43 8.81
N ASN A 6 13.91 -25.20 7.99
CA ASN A 6 14.15 -23.91 7.37
C ASN A 6 13.21 -23.81 6.16
N LEU A 7 11.98 -23.37 6.41
CA LEU A 7 11.07 -22.94 5.35
C LEU A 7 11.49 -21.52 4.93
N ASP A 8 12.19 -21.45 3.82
CA ASP A 8 11.98 -20.49 2.73
C ASP A 8 11.81 -19.01 3.13
N THR A 9 12.83 -18.44 3.77
CA THR A 9 12.94 -16.97 3.92
C THR A 9 13.57 -16.32 2.68
N GLU A 10 14.06 -17.11 1.71
CA GLU A 10 14.82 -16.62 0.56
C GLU A 10 13.93 -16.11 -0.60
N ASP A 11 12.68 -16.57 -0.72
CA ASP A 11 11.79 -16.18 -1.84
C ASP A 11 11.16 -14.78 -1.73
N LEU A 12 11.22 -14.12 -0.56
CA LEU A 12 10.70 -12.76 -0.40
C LEU A 12 11.73 -11.67 -0.68
N CYS A 13 13.02 -12.03 -0.80
CA CYS A 13 14.12 -11.07 -0.83
C CYS A 13 14.36 -10.47 -2.23
N GLU A 14 14.00 -11.16 -3.32
CA GLU A 14 14.37 -10.75 -4.68
C GLU A 14 13.52 -9.62 -5.30
N CYS A 15 12.42 -9.19 -4.67
CA CYS A 15 11.45 -8.26 -5.28
C CYS A 15 11.09 -7.04 -4.42
N ILE A 16 11.97 -6.64 -3.50
CA ILE A 16 11.75 -5.40 -2.74
C ILE A 16 12.23 -4.22 -3.60
N PRO A 17 11.34 -3.34 -4.11
CA PRO A 17 11.73 -2.24 -4.97
C PRO A 17 12.49 -1.19 -4.16
N SER A 18 13.58 -0.68 -4.71
CA SER A 18 14.23 0.50 -4.15
C SER A 18 13.31 1.72 -4.29
N PRO A 19 13.42 2.71 -3.39
CA PRO A 19 12.78 4.01 -3.60
C PRO A 19 13.17 4.59 -4.97
N PRO A 20 12.24 5.29 -5.65
CA PRO A 20 12.55 5.96 -6.91
C PRO A 20 13.62 7.03 -6.69
N GLU A 21 14.43 7.29 -7.72
CA GLU A 21 15.46 8.35 -7.68
C GLU A 21 14.83 9.72 -7.39
N GLU A 22 13.65 9.98 -7.96
CA GLU A 22 12.88 11.19 -7.73
C GLU A 22 11.39 10.85 -7.56
N ILE A 23 10.78 11.39 -6.50
CA ILE A 23 9.33 11.32 -6.31
C ILE A 23 8.70 12.51 -7.05
N PRO A 24 7.72 12.29 -7.93
CA PRO A 24 7.07 13.37 -8.67
C PRO A 24 6.44 14.42 -7.74
N ASN A 25 6.51 15.70 -8.13
CA ASN A 25 5.96 16.82 -7.35
C ASN A 25 4.47 16.69 -7.00
N TRP A 26 3.68 16.06 -7.88
CA TRP A 26 2.26 15.81 -7.60
C TRP A 26 2.09 14.83 -6.44
N ALA A 27 2.91 13.77 -6.41
CA ALA A 27 2.87 12.75 -5.37
C ALA A 27 3.38 13.31 -4.04
N LEU A 28 4.44 14.13 -4.05
CA LEU A 28 4.91 14.83 -2.85
C LEU A 28 3.82 15.72 -2.24
N ARG A 29 3.07 16.45 -3.06
CA ARG A 29 1.97 17.29 -2.59
C ARG A 29 0.82 16.46 -2.03
N GLU A 30 0.38 15.43 -2.74
CA GLU A 30 -0.77 14.61 -2.34
C GLU A 30 -0.43 13.66 -1.20
N GLY A 31 0.63 12.86 -1.33
CA GLY A 31 1.12 11.94 -0.31
C GLY A 31 1.69 12.64 0.91
N GLY A 32 2.17 13.88 0.77
CA GLY A 32 2.61 14.71 1.90
C GLY A 32 1.55 14.90 2.98
N GLU A 33 0.26 14.91 2.60
CA GLU A 33 -0.85 15.01 3.55
C GLU A 33 -1.11 13.73 4.36
N TRP A 34 -0.47 12.62 3.97
CA TRP A 34 -0.62 11.29 4.57
C TRP A 34 0.57 10.85 5.42
N GLN A 35 1.64 11.63 5.39
CA GLN A 35 2.85 11.37 6.16
C GLN A 35 2.55 11.31 7.66
N ARG A 36 3.18 10.36 8.36
CA ARG A 36 3.11 10.20 9.82
C ARG A 36 1.71 9.93 10.41
N LEU A 37 0.69 9.69 9.59
CA LEU A 37 -0.63 9.37 10.08
C LEU A 37 -0.67 7.95 10.66
N SER A 38 -1.22 7.76 11.84
CA SER A 38 -1.52 6.41 12.35
C SER A 38 -2.44 5.64 11.39
N GLU A 39 -2.49 4.31 11.51
CA GLU A 39 -3.42 3.49 10.72
C GLU A 39 -4.88 3.97 10.86
N PHE A 40 -5.28 4.37 12.08
CA PHE A 40 -6.59 4.94 12.34
C PHE A 40 -6.81 6.25 11.57
N GLU A 41 -5.85 7.17 11.58
CA GLU A 41 -5.96 8.45 10.88
C GLU A 41 -5.98 8.28 9.35
N ILE A 42 -5.20 7.32 8.83
CA ILE A 42 -5.24 6.95 7.41
C ILE A 42 -6.64 6.49 7.04
N LEU A 43 -7.20 5.53 7.79
CA LEU A 43 -8.54 5.02 7.50
C LEU A 43 -9.60 6.12 7.62
N ALA A 44 -9.60 6.90 8.70
CA ALA A 44 -10.56 7.98 8.92
C ALA A 44 -10.54 9.01 7.78
N ARG A 45 -9.34 9.40 7.32
CA ARG A 45 -9.19 10.32 6.18
C ARG A 45 -9.69 9.70 4.88
N ALA A 46 -9.36 8.43 4.62
CA ALA A 46 -9.83 7.73 3.42
C ALA A 46 -11.36 7.55 3.43
N GLU A 47 -11.96 7.26 4.58
CA GLU A 47 -13.41 7.19 4.77
C GLU A 47 -14.08 8.55 4.49
N GLU A 48 -13.51 9.65 4.99
CA GLU A 48 -14.02 11.00 4.75
C GLU A 48 -14.04 11.35 3.25
N ILE A 49 -12.96 11.04 2.53
CA ILE A 49 -12.83 11.36 1.10
C ILE A 49 -13.72 10.47 0.24
N THR A 50 -13.77 9.16 0.53
CA THR A 50 -14.46 8.18 -0.32
C THR A 50 -15.95 8.03 0.02
N GLY A 51 -16.33 8.31 1.26
CA GLY A 51 -17.65 8.00 1.83
C GLY A 51 -17.87 6.51 2.10
N LEU A 52 -16.80 5.70 2.07
CA LEU A 52 -16.82 4.29 2.46
C LEU A 52 -16.63 4.14 3.97
N SER A 53 -17.04 3.00 4.52
CA SER A 53 -16.55 2.50 5.80
C SER A 53 -15.46 1.47 5.54
N LEU A 54 -14.27 1.69 6.11
CA LEU A 54 -13.04 0.95 5.79
C LEU A 54 -12.56 0.14 6.99
N GLU A 55 -12.11 -1.09 6.73
CA GLU A 55 -11.40 -1.94 7.68
C GLU A 55 -10.02 -2.27 7.13
N LEU A 56 -8.98 -2.19 7.96
CA LEU A 56 -7.63 -2.65 7.64
C LEU A 56 -7.37 -3.99 8.33
N MET A 57 -6.86 -4.97 7.58
CA MET A 57 -6.54 -6.30 8.08
C MET A 57 -5.14 -6.72 7.62
N PHE A 58 -4.35 -7.29 8.54
CA PHE A 58 -3.06 -7.90 8.24
C PHE A 58 -3.22 -9.42 8.26
N GLU A 59 -3.15 -10.05 7.09
CA GLU A 59 -3.45 -11.48 6.91
C GLU A 59 -2.35 -12.15 6.09
N SER A 60 -2.19 -13.47 6.25
CA SER A 60 -1.26 -14.22 5.41
C SER A 60 -1.83 -14.33 4.00
N LEU A 61 -1.28 -13.55 3.06
CA LEU A 61 -1.68 -13.57 1.65
C LEU A 61 -0.72 -14.45 0.81
N PRO A 62 -1.14 -14.91 -0.38
CA PRO A 62 -0.28 -15.67 -1.29
C PRO A 62 1.04 -14.96 -1.60
N ALA A 63 2.08 -15.74 -1.88
CA ALA A 63 3.37 -15.21 -2.33
C ALA A 63 3.18 -14.31 -3.56
N GLY A 64 3.86 -13.16 -3.55
CA GLY A 64 3.74 -12.14 -4.60
C GLY A 64 2.55 -11.18 -4.46
N VAL A 65 1.66 -11.37 -3.49
CA VAL A 65 0.56 -10.44 -3.19
C VAL A 65 0.91 -9.62 -1.96
N TRP A 66 1.04 -8.30 -2.13
CA TRP A 66 1.44 -7.38 -1.06
C TRP A 66 0.26 -6.75 -0.34
N GLY A 67 -0.73 -6.34 -1.12
CA GLY A 67 -2.00 -5.81 -0.65
C GLY A 67 -3.11 -6.12 -1.66
N ILE A 68 -4.35 -6.09 -1.16
CA ILE A 68 -5.55 -6.01 -1.98
C ILE A 68 -6.59 -5.18 -1.25
N HIS A 69 -7.38 -4.39 -1.99
CA HIS A 69 -8.61 -3.80 -1.47
C HIS A 69 -9.84 -4.45 -2.10
N ILE A 70 -10.90 -4.58 -1.31
CA ILE A 70 -12.19 -5.12 -1.73
C ILE A 70 -13.28 -4.16 -1.32
N VAL A 71 -14.05 -3.65 -2.27
CA VAL A 71 -15.19 -2.77 -2.01
C VAL A 71 -16.49 -3.47 -2.37
N ARG A 72 -17.42 -3.49 -1.41
CA ARG A 72 -18.80 -3.97 -1.61
C ARG A 72 -19.78 -2.99 -0.98
N ASN A 73 -20.64 -2.40 -1.82
CA ASN A 73 -21.57 -1.34 -1.43
C ASN A 73 -20.82 -0.15 -0.82
N LYS A 74 -21.12 0.19 0.45
CA LYS A 74 -20.47 1.27 1.21
C LYS A 74 -19.37 0.77 2.15
N ARG A 75 -18.94 -0.48 2.02
CA ARG A 75 -17.88 -1.07 2.86
C ARG A 75 -16.68 -1.43 2.00
N GLY A 76 -15.50 -0.95 2.40
CA GLY A 76 -14.22 -1.34 1.84
C GLY A 76 -13.40 -2.10 2.87
N ARG A 77 -12.55 -3.01 2.41
CA ARG A 77 -11.54 -3.68 3.23
C ARG A 77 -10.21 -3.60 2.53
N ILE A 78 -9.17 -3.31 3.28
CA ILE A 78 -7.79 -3.36 2.84
C ILE A 78 -7.15 -4.56 3.54
N TYR A 79 -6.66 -5.51 2.76
CA TYR A 79 -5.89 -6.64 3.26
C TYR A 79 -4.44 -6.43 2.89
N ILE A 80 -3.55 -6.46 3.87
CA ILE A 80 -2.11 -6.34 3.69
C ILE A 80 -1.46 -7.65 4.10
N ASN A 81 -0.48 -8.10 3.32
CA ASN A 81 0.23 -9.33 3.59
C ASN A 81 1.06 -9.19 4.88
N SER A 82 0.67 -9.93 5.92
CA SER A 82 1.36 -9.92 7.21
C SER A 82 2.76 -10.52 7.16
N ASN A 83 3.12 -11.23 6.08
CA ASN A 83 4.47 -11.79 5.90
C ASN A 83 5.48 -10.75 5.39
N LEU A 84 5.05 -9.56 4.96
CA LEU A 84 5.95 -8.49 4.54
C LEU A 84 6.71 -7.90 5.73
N PRO A 85 7.93 -7.37 5.54
CA PRO A 85 8.55 -6.49 6.53
C PRO A 85 7.69 -5.27 6.82
N LEU A 86 7.78 -4.71 8.04
CA LEU A 86 6.85 -3.69 8.55
C LEU A 86 6.73 -2.46 7.65
N ILE A 87 7.86 -1.98 7.12
CA ILE A 87 7.88 -0.84 6.21
C ILE A 87 7.16 -1.12 4.88
N TRP A 88 7.19 -2.37 4.41
CA TRP A 88 6.51 -2.79 3.18
C TRP A 88 5.03 -3.04 3.41
N ARG A 89 4.64 -3.44 4.61
CA ARG A 89 3.22 -3.42 5.00
C ARG A 89 2.70 -1.99 4.93
N ARG A 90 3.44 -1.03 5.48
CA ARG A 90 3.11 0.38 5.49
C ARG A 90 3.03 0.99 4.09
N PHE A 91 4.02 0.69 3.23
CA PHE A 91 3.97 1.03 1.81
C PHE A 91 2.68 0.52 1.15
N SER A 92 2.38 -0.77 1.36
CA SER A 92 1.22 -1.43 0.76
C SER A 92 -0.10 -0.81 1.23
N VAL A 93 -0.19 -0.36 2.49
CA VAL A 93 -1.36 0.41 2.97
C VAL A 93 -1.58 1.65 2.12
N PHE A 94 -0.55 2.47 1.89
CA PHE A 94 -0.70 3.69 1.11
C PHE A 94 -0.99 3.41 -0.37
N HIS A 95 -0.39 2.36 -0.93
CA HIS A 95 -0.68 1.90 -2.30
C HIS A 95 -2.17 1.54 -2.46
N GLU A 96 -2.73 0.72 -1.56
CA GLU A 96 -4.14 0.35 -1.59
C GLU A 96 -5.08 1.52 -1.28
N VAL A 97 -4.67 2.45 -0.41
CA VAL A 97 -5.40 3.69 -0.17
C VAL A 97 -5.48 4.53 -1.44
N TYR A 98 -4.39 4.69 -2.18
CA TYR A 98 -4.40 5.44 -3.44
C TYR A 98 -5.42 4.85 -4.42
N HIS A 99 -5.47 3.51 -4.51
CA HIS A 99 -6.47 2.81 -5.30
C HIS A 99 -7.88 3.18 -4.84
N LEU A 100 -8.20 3.09 -3.55
CA LEU A 100 -9.53 3.46 -3.03
C LEU A 100 -9.95 4.90 -3.33
N LEU A 101 -9.01 5.85 -3.22
CA LEU A 101 -9.28 7.28 -3.46
C LEU A 101 -9.60 7.55 -4.94
N ASN A 102 -8.90 6.88 -5.85
CA ASN A 102 -8.94 7.17 -7.28
C ASN A 102 -9.82 6.20 -8.08
N HIS A 103 -10.12 5.01 -7.56
CA HIS A 103 -10.87 3.94 -8.24
C HIS A 103 -12.34 3.82 -7.80
N ARG A 104 -13.10 4.91 -7.91
CA ARG A 104 -14.56 4.88 -7.63
C ARG A 104 -15.39 4.12 -8.67
N LYS A 105 -14.82 3.80 -9.84
CA LYS A 105 -15.46 3.06 -10.93
C LYS A 105 -14.50 1.96 -11.36
N GLY A 106 -14.83 0.69 -11.08
CA GLY A 106 -13.90 -0.44 -11.23
C GLY A 106 -13.32 -0.64 -12.64
N HIS A 107 -12.45 -1.64 -12.79
CA HIS A 107 -11.65 -1.99 -13.99
C HIS A 107 -12.32 -1.76 -15.36
N ARG A 108 -13.64 -2.00 -15.49
CA ARG A 108 -14.41 -1.75 -16.75
C ARG A 108 -14.47 -0.28 -17.19
N PHE A 109 -14.35 0.67 -16.27
CA PHE A 109 -14.32 2.09 -16.62
C PHE A 109 -12.97 2.49 -17.22
N TRP A 110 -11.89 1.89 -16.73
CA TRP A 110 -10.52 2.25 -17.09
C TRP A 110 -10.00 1.53 -18.34
N THR A 111 -10.62 0.41 -18.74
CA THR A 111 -10.40 -0.18 -20.08
C THR A 111 -10.82 0.75 -21.23
N HIS A 112 -11.52 1.86 -20.93
CA HIS A 112 -11.94 2.87 -21.90
C HIS A 112 -11.22 4.22 -21.77
N THR A 113 -10.32 4.37 -20.79
CA THR A 113 -9.43 5.54 -20.66
C THR A 113 -8.06 5.17 -21.20
N PHE A 114 -7.38 6.11 -21.87
CA PHE A 114 -6.05 5.90 -22.49
C PHE A 114 -4.90 5.68 -21.49
N GLU A 115 -5.18 5.54 -20.19
CA GLU A 115 -4.17 5.26 -19.16
C GLU A 115 -3.93 3.74 -19.08
N SER A 116 -2.67 3.31 -19.25
CA SER A 116 -2.29 1.90 -19.12
C SER A 116 -2.33 1.46 -17.64
N MET A 117 -2.57 0.17 -17.40
CA MET A 117 -2.51 -0.41 -16.04
C MET A 117 -1.16 -0.14 -15.37
N GLU A 118 -0.07 -0.20 -16.14
CA GLU A 118 1.29 0.12 -15.67
C GLU A 118 1.41 1.58 -15.21
N SER A 119 0.83 2.54 -15.94
CA SER A 119 0.83 3.94 -15.52
C SER A 119 0.05 4.16 -14.22
N PHE A 120 -0.92 3.30 -13.94
CA PHE A 120 -1.77 3.40 -12.78
C PHE A 120 -1.10 2.85 -11.52
N GLU A 121 -0.52 1.65 -11.60
CA GLU A 121 0.28 1.08 -10.51
C GLU A 121 1.47 2.00 -10.17
N ASN A 122 2.14 2.57 -11.19
CA ASN A 122 3.23 3.54 -10.98
C ASN A 122 2.79 4.80 -10.23
N ARG A 123 1.52 5.23 -10.39
CA ARG A 123 0.96 6.35 -9.62
C ARG A 123 0.70 5.95 -8.18
N ALA A 124 0.11 4.77 -7.94
CA ALA A 124 -0.07 4.25 -6.59
C ALA A 124 1.28 4.13 -5.86
N ASP A 125 2.31 3.63 -6.53
CA ASP A 125 3.67 3.55 -5.98
C ASP A 125 4.28 4.92 -5.69
N SER A 126 4.13 5.87 -6.62
CA SER A 126 4.62 7.25 -6.42
C SER A 126 3.97 7.90 -5.20
N PHE A 127 2.65 7.73 -5.04
CA PHE A 127 1.92 8.22 -3.88
C PHE A 127 2.37 7.53 -2.60
N ALA A 128 2.50 6.21 -2.62
CA ALA A 128 2.92 5.42 -1.47
C ALA A 128 4.33 5.83 -1.01
N TRP A 129 5.26 6.01 -1.94
CA TRP A 129 6.60 6.53 -1.62
C TRP A 129 6.56 7.92 -1.02
N ALA A 130 5.74 8.83 -1.56
CA ALA A 130 5.61 10.18 -1.01
C ALA A 130 5.06 10.20 0.41
N ALA A 131 4.06 9.36 0.70
CA ALA A 131 3.46 9.23 2.02
C ALA A 131 4.39 8.56 3.03
N LEU A 132 5.23 7.61 2.56
CA LEU A 132 6.16 6.83 3.39
C LEU A 132 7.52 7.49 3.59
N TRP A 133 7.84 8.52 2.80
CA TRP A 133 9.21 9.04 2.67
C TRP A 133 9.86 9.40 4.02
N PRO A 134 9.19 10.10 4.94
CA PRO A 134 9.80 10.43 6.23
C PRO A 134 10.16 9.18 7.04
N GLU A 135 9.23 8.23 7.18
CA GLU A 135 9.47 6.99 7.91
C GLU A 135 10.62 6.17 7.30
N TRP A 136 10.67 6.08 5.96
CA TRP A 136 11.76 5.41 5.26
C TRP A 136 13.12 6.09 5.48
N SER A 137 13.18 7.40 5.23
CA SER A 137 14.43 8.17 5.24
C SER A 137 15.08 8.27 6.63
N GLU A 138 14.27 8.22 7.69
CA GLU A 138 14.73 8.33 9.07
C GLU A 138 14.94 6.97 9.75
N GLY A 139 14.46 5.88 9.14
CA GLY A 139 14.53 4.55 9.75
C GLY A 139 13.56 4.34 10.93
N ASP A 140 12.51 5.15 11.03
CA ASP A 140 11.55 5.15 12.16
C ASP A 140 10.66 3.89 12.23
N TYR A 141 10.77 3.00 11.26
CA TYR A 141 10.02 1.75 11.18
C TYR A 141 10.71 0.55 11.85
N LEU A 142 11.98 0.71 12.27
CA LEU A 142 12.77 -0.39 12.84
C LEU A 142 12.21 -0.87 14.18
N ASP A 143 11.46 -0.03 14.89
CA ASP A 143 10.90 -0.30 16.22
C ASP A 143 9.42 -0.69 16.20
N TRP A 144 8.80 -0.85 15.04
CA TRP A 144 7.37 -1.20 14.91
C TRP A 144 7.05 -2.69 15.17
N ALA A 145 8.04 -3.47 15.61
CA ALA A 145 7.98 -4.94 15.74
C ALA A 145 7.17 -5.44 16.94
#